data_AF-A0A7C2C211-F1
#
_entry.id   AF-A0A7C2C211-F1
#
_cell.length_a   1.000
_cell.length_b   1.000
_cell.length_c   1.000
_cell.angle_alpha   90.00
_cell.angle_beta   90.00
_cell.angle_gamma   90.00
#
_symmetry.space_group_name_H-M   'P 1'
#
loop_
_entity.id
_entity.type
_entity.pdbx_description
1 polymer ?
#
loop_
_entity_poly.entity_id
_entity_poly.type
_entity_poly.pdbx_seq_one_letter_code
_entity_poly.pdbx_strand_id
1 'polypeptide(L)' 'AEFLDRFLPKEMSEEEIEAWIRENLDLSQFKTPLAAIGVVTKALGPRAPGEKVRRVIERLTS' A
#
# COMPACT_ATOMS: atom_id res chain seq x y z
N ALA A 1 23.25 -10.74 2.81
CA ALA A 1 21.89 -10.34 2.41
C ALA A 1 21.80 -9.78 0.97
N GLU A 2 22.91 -9.53 0.28
CA GLU A 2 22.93 -8.80 -1.01
C GLU A 2 22.28 -9.48 -2.23
N PHE A 3 21.94 -10.77 -2.17
CA PHE A 3 21.39 -11.47 -3.34
C PHE A 3 19.90 -11.19 -3.57
N LEU A 4 19.12 -10.88 -2.53
CA LEU A 4 17.67 -10.66 -2.62
C LEU A 4 17.29 -9.27 -3.14
N ASP A 5 18.08 -8.24 -2.80
CA ASP A 5 17.76 -6.85 -3.12
C ASP A 5 17.78 -6.54 -4.63
N ARG A 6 18.49 -7.35 -5.44
CA ARG A 6 18.52 -7.20 -6.91
C ARG A 6 17.29 -7.78 -7.61
N PHE A 7 16.51 -8.62 -6.94
CA PHE A 7 15.30 -9.24 -7.49
C PHE A 7 14.00 -8.68 -6.91
N LEU A 8 14.09 -7.90 -5.83
CA LEU A 8 12.95 -7.18 -5.29
C LEU A 8 12.59 -6.03 -6.24
N PRO A 9 11.34 -5.96 -6.74
CA PRO A 9 10.93 -4.85 -7.55
C PRO A 9 11.00 -3.56 -6.72
N LYS A 10 11.39 -2.45 -7.36
CA LYS A 10 11.48 -1.15 -6.70
C LYS A 10 10.19 -0.86 -5.93
N GLU A 11 10.35 -0.50 -4.66
CA GLU A 11 9.24 -0.06 -3.84
C GLU A 11 8.60 1.18 -4.45
N MET A 12 7.28 1.24 -4.39
CA MET A 12 6.50 2.42 -4.68
C MET A 12 6.73 3.47 -3.59
N SER A 13 6.69 4.72 -4.02
CA SER A 13 6.56 5.90 -3.16
C SER A 13 5.20 5.93 -2.48
N GLU A 14 5.06 6.76 -1.44
CA GLU A 14 3.79 6.94 -0.76
C GLU A 14 2.75 7.59 -1.68
N GLU A 15 3.18 8.50 -2.56
CA GLU A 15 2.34 9.18 -3.55
C GLU A 15 1.79 8.21 -4.59
N GLU A 16 2.61 7.26 -5.07
CA GLU A 16 2.16 6.21 -6.00
C GLU A 16 1.17 5.25 -5.33
N ILE A 17 1.38 4.90 -4.06
CA ILE A 17 0.44 4.07 -3.30
C ILE A 17 -0.89 4.82 -3.09
N GLU A 18 -0.81 6.11 -2.76
CA GLU A 18 -1.98 6.96 -2.57
C GLU A 18 -2.81 7.09 -3.86
N ALA A 19 -2.16 7.33 -5.00
CA ALA A 19 -2.82 7.38 -6.31
C ALA A 19 -3.50 6.04 -6.62
N TRP A 20 -2.79 4.92 -6.43
CA TRP A 20 -3.37 3.60 -6.65
C TRP A 20 -4.59 3.33 -5.76
N ILE A 21 -4.52 3.68 -4.47
CA ILE A 21 -5.65 3.52 -3.54
C ILE A 21 -6.86 4.31 -4.04
N ARG A 22 -6.69 5.59 -4.41
CA ARG A 22 -7.79 6.44 -4.90
C ARG A 22 -8.41 5.93 -6.20
N GLU A 23 -7.60 5.33 -7.08
CA GLU A 23 -8.08 4.81 -8.36
C GLU A 23 -8.78 3.45 -8.24
N ASN A 24 -8.40 2.63 -7.25
CA ASN A 24 -8.80 1.21 -7.21
C ASN A 24 -9.70 0.84 -6.03
N LEU A 25 -9.72 1.64 -4.96
CA LEU A 25 -10.43 1.33 -3.73
C LEU A 25 -11.36 2.47 -3.31
N ASP A 26 -12.56 2.09 -2.89
CA ASP A 26 -13.43 2.96 -2.10
C ASP A 26 -13.25 2.61 -0.62
N LEU A 27 -12.49 3.45 0.11
CA LEU A 27 -12.19 3.21 1.53
C LEU A 27 -13.44 3.21 2.42
N SER A 28 -14.56 3.80 1.97
CA SER A 28 -15.81 3.83 2.73
C SER A 28 -16.50 2.46 2.81
N GLN A 29 -16.14 1.53 1.93
CA GLN A 29 -16.70 0.16 1.91
C GLN A 29 -16.10 -0.74 3.00
N PHE A 30 -15.02 -0.31 3.64
CA PHE A 30 -14.37 -1.07 4.69
C PHE A 30 -14.92 -0.69 6.07
N LYS A 31 -15.08 -1.68 6.95
CA LYS A 31 -15.46 -1.46 8.35
C LYS A 31 -14.51 -0.49 9.06
N THR A 32 -13.22 -0.54 8.72
CA THR A 32 -12.22 0.43 9.10
C THR A 32 -11.28 0.67 7.92
N PRO A 33 -10.78 1.90 7.69
CA PRO A 33 -9.86 2.17 6.58
C PRO A 33 -8.62 1.27 6.57
N LEU A 34 -8.09 0.94 7.75
CA LEU A 34 -6.91 0.07 7.88
C LEU A 34 -7.16 -1.36 7.41
N ALA A 35 -8.41 -1.81 7.27
CA ALA A 35 -8.70 -3.11 6.65
C ALA A 35 -8.30 -3.14 5.16
N ALA A 36 -8.17 -1.99 4.50
CA ALA A 36 -7.70 -1.89 3.12
C ALA A 36 -6.21 -2.27 2.95
N ILE A 37 -5.40 -2.27 4.03
CA ILE A 37 -3.97 -2.65 3.96
C ILE A 37 -3.79 -4.03 3.32
N GLY A 38 -4.62 -5.00 3.70
CA GLY A 38 -4.57 -6.36 3.15
C GLY A 38 -4.89 -6.42 1.66
N VAL A 39 -5.80 -5.56 1.18
CA VAL A 39 -6.16 -5.48 -0.24
C VAL A 39 -5.03 -4.87 -1.06
N VAL A 40 -4.46 -3.76 -0.59
CA VAL A 40 -3.35 -3.07 -1.24
C VAL A 40 -2.12 -3.97 -1.30
N THR A 41 -1.72 -4.58 -0.18
CA THR A 41 -0.55 -5.48 -0.13
C THR A 41 -0.75 -6.75 -0.95
N LYS A 42 -1.98 -7.27 -1.06
CA LYS A 42 -2.28 -8.38 -1.97
C LYS A 42 -2.15 -7.99 -3.44
N ALA A 43 -2.54 -6.78 -3.81
CA ALA A 43 -2.48 -6.29 -5.18
C ALA A 43 -1.07 -5.88 -5.63
N LEU A 44 -0.33 -5.18 -4.75
CA LEU A 44 0.96 -4.58 -5.07
C LEU A 44 2.16 -5.40 -4.57
N GLY A 45 1.92 -6.36 -3.68
CA GLY A 45 2.93 -7.28 -3.16
C GLY A 45 4.12 -6.55 -2.52
N PRO A 46 5.36 -6.97 -2.82
CA PRO A 46 6.56 -6.39 -2.21
C PRO A 46 6.82 -4.94 -2.62
N ARG A 47 6.14 -4.42 -3.65
CA ARG A 47 6.29 -3.02 -4.08
C ARG A 47 5.63 -2.04 -3.11
N ALA A 48 4.66 -2.48 -2.31
CA ALA A 48 3.99 -1.65 -1.33
C ALA A 48 3.99 -2.33 0.05
N PRO A 49 5.07 -2.20 0.83
CA PRO A 49 5.16 -2.79 2.16
C PRO A 49 4.02 -2.34 3.07
N GLY A 50 3.47 -3.26 3.87
CA GLY A 50 2.28 -2.99 4.70
C GLY A 50 2.42 -1.81 5.66
N GLU A 51 3.64 -1.57 6.17
CA GLU A 51 3.96 -0.40 6.98
C GLU A 51 3.76 0.92 6.23
N LYS A 52 4.26 0.99 4.98
CA LYS A 52 4.15 2.16 4.12
C LYS A 52 2.69 2.38 3.70
N VAL A 53 2.00 1.30 3.32
CA VAL A 53 0.56 1.32 3.01
C VAL A 53 -0.26 1.84 4.18
N ARG A 54 0.04 1.40 5.41
CA ARG A 54 -0.66 1.86 6.62
C ARG A 54 -0.53 3.37 6.78
N ARG A 55 0.68 3.93 6.67
CA ARG A 55 0.93 5.39 6.79
C ARG A 55 0.11 6.20 5.80
N VAL A 56 0.03 5.72 4.55
CA VAL A 56 -0.79 6.37 3.51
C VAL A 56 -2.27 6.32 3.87
N ILE A 57 -2.80 5.16 4.29
CA ILE A 57 -4.21 5.03 4.69
C ILE A 57 -4.52 5.92 5.91
N GLU A 58 -3.67 5.92 6.93
CA GLU A 58 -3.82 6.79 8.11
C GLU A 58 -3.87 8.26 7.70
N ARG A 59 -2.96 8.72 6.82
CA ARG A 59 -2.96 10.09 6.29
C ARG A 59 -4.23 10.43 5.50
N LEU A 60 -4.77 9.48 4.73
CA LEU A 60 -5.97 9.67 3.93
C LEU A 60 -7.25 9.77 4.77
N THR A 61 -7.26 9.20 5.97
CA THR A 61 -8.46 9.12 6.83
C THR A 61 -8.32 9.83 8.17
N SER A 62 -7.26 10.61 8.35
CA SER A 62 -7.08 11.52 9.49
C SER A 62 -7.93 12.79 9.33
#